data_AF-A0A7S1XAK2-F1
#
_entry.id   AF-A0A7S1XAK2-F1
#
_cell.length_a   1.000
_cell.length_b   1.000
_cell.length_c   1.000
_cell.angle_alpha   90.00
_cell.angle_beta   90.00
_cell.angle_gamma   90.00
#
_symmetry.space_group_name_H-M   'P 1'
#
loop_
_entity.id
_entity.type
_entity.pdbx_description
1 polymer ?
#
loop_
_entity_poly.entity_id
_entity_poly.type
_entity_poly.pdbx_seq_one_letter_code
_entity_poly.pdbx_strand_id
1 'polypeptide(L)'
;ELNEAADESGSGSRAAEGVVGGGADAAAESDGVGAPRTAETGKSTAAGIRKVFFYVLAAVEFAMRGNLLWTPVAMILSFAVSKLFPKFNPVRPAKAPKRVEAKHSFGSEGRVVDLMATDSESPVWMPVFLDTWWPVIERMVSRNVISTLQQILDREVPPAISLQVNQFYLGRTPPQCTNIQAYYRPNDGGMEIFELDVVIDSKDMSIIISGKAPVVGSLKITMTDFDVAGRVQLWTLPSERMVLIGFKTRPQLKIGMQLNVARQTVDA
;
A
#
# COMPACT_ATOMS: atom_id res chain seq x y z
N GLU A 1 -49.78 25.38 -24.36
CA GLU A 1 -48.82 26.07 -25.26
C GLU A 1 -47.46 25.38 -25.07
N LEU A 2 -46.67 24.91 -26.06
CA LEU A 2 -46.32 25.31 -27.45
C LEU A 2 -44.85 25.80 -27.52
N ASN A 3 -44.18 25.55 -28.66
CA ASN A 3 -42.74 25.72 -29.00
C ASN A 3 -41.87 24.48 -28.63
N GLU A 4 -41.19 23.74 -29.53
CA GLU A 4 -40.81 23.90 -30.97
C GLU A 4 -39.97 25.17 -31.29
N ALA A 5 -38.80 25.15 -31.97
CA ALA A 5 -37.92 24.12 -32.57
C ALA A 5 -36.42 24.56 -32.36
N ALA A 6 -35.31 24.06 -32.93
CA ALA A 6 -34.94 23.09 -34.00
C ALA A 6 -33.67 22.29 -33.52
N ASP A 7 -32.75 21.61 -34.25
CA ASP A 7 -32.21 21.59 -35.64
C ASP A 7 -31.46 22.86 -36.11
N GLU A 8 -30.47 22.83 -37.05
CA GLU A 8 -30.04 21.79 -38.02
C GLU A 8 -28.53 21.45 -38.00
N SER A 9 -28.22 20.24 -38.49
CA SER A 9 -27.15 19.80 -39.44
C SER A 9 -25.68 20.32 -39.44
N GLY A 10 -24.77 19.47 -39.96
CA GLY A 10 -23.33 19.78 -40.12
C GLY A 10 -22.52 18.67 -40.81
N SER A 11 -22.78 18.42 -42.10
CA SER A 11 -22.09 17.38 -42.89
C SER A 11 -20.73 17.84 -43.45
N GLY A 12 -19.73 16.95 -43.51
CA GLY A 12 -18.38 17.26 -43.98
C GLY A 12 -17.59 16.04 -44.46
N SER A 13 -17.82 15.61 -45.71
CA SER A 13 -17.10 14.50 -46.35
C SER A 13 -15.84 14.93 -47.09
N ARG A 14 -14.76 14.14 -47.04
CA ARG A 14 -13.81 14.00 -48.15
C ARG A 14 -12.96 12.73 -48.08
N ALA A 15 -12.53 12.23 -49.24
CA ALA A 15 -11.73 11.02 -49.42
C ALA A 15 -10.62 11.21 -50.47
N ALA A 16 -9.58 10.38 -50.37
CA ALA A 16 -8.54 10.01 -51.35
C ALA A 16 -7.79 8.80 -50.73
N GLU A 17 -7.39 7.70 -51.40
CA GLU A 17 -6.62 7.52 -52.65
C GLU A 17 -5.21 8.15 -52.58
N GLY A 18 -4.06 7.48 -52.75
CA GLY A 18 -3.71 6.06 -52.99
C GLY A 18 -2.28 5.80 -52.45
N VAL A 19 -1.36 5.00 -53.05
CA VAL A 19 -1.38 4.11 -54.23
C VAL A 19 -0.09 3.21 -54.23
N VAL A 20 -0.23 1.92 -54.59
CA VAL A 20 0.75 0.95 -55.21
C VAL A 20 2.21 0.76 -54.70
N GLY A 21 2.60 -0.52 -54.55
CA GLY A 21 3.97 -1.06 -54.80
C GLY A 21 4.64 -1.80 -53.61
N GLY A 22 5.39 -2.91 -53.78
CA GLY A 22 5.61 -3.79 -54.94
C GLY A 22 6.89 -4.66 -54.81
N GLY A 23 6.82 -5.98 -55.10
CA GLY A 23 7.95 -6.96 -55.02
C GLY A 23 7.96 -7.78 -53.70
N ALA A 24 8.19 -9.11 -53.64
CA ALA A 24 8.99 -10.07 -54.44
C ALA A 24 10.51 -9.88 -54.25
N ASP A 25 11.36 -10.87 -53.90
CA ASP A 25 11.20 -12.33 -53.64
C ASP A 25 12.13 -12.73 -52.44
N ALA A 26 12.35 -13.98 -51.99
CA ALA A 26 12.16 -15.34 -52.54
C ALA A 26 11.94 -16.42 -51.44
N ALA A 27 12.03 -17.71 -51.79
CA ALA A 27 11.81 -18.87 -50.90
C ALA A 27 13.10 -19.60 -50.46
N ALA A 28 13.03 -20.34 -49.36
CA ALA A 28 13.95 -21.42 -48.99
C ALA A 28 13.23 -22.50 -48.17
N GLU A 29 13.44 -23.77 -48.52
CA GLU A 29 12.69 -24.94 -48.07
C GLU A 29 13.62 -25.94 -47.35
N SER A 30 13.15 -26.60 -46.28
CA SER A 30 13.64 -27.93 -45.87
C SER A 30 12.77 -28.57 -44.78
N ASP A 31 12.53 -29.88 -44.90
CA ASP A 31 11.72 -30.69 -43.99
C ASP A 31 12.43 -31.13 -42.70
N GLY A 32 11.65 -31.48 -41.67
CA GLY A 32 12.14 -31.93 -40.37
C GLY A 32 11.16 -32.83 -39.60
N VAL A 33 10.88 -34.03 -40.14
CA VAL A 33 9.95 -35.03 -39.57
C VAL A 33 10.38 -35.51 -38.17
N GLY A 34 9.46 -35.60 -37.20
CA GLY A 34 9.80 -36.22 -35.89
C GLY A 34 8.70 -36.26 -34.80
N ALA A 35 7.72 -37.15 -34.91
CA ALA A 35 6.80 -37.53 -33.81
C ALA A 35 6.11 -38.89 -34.09
N PRO A 36 5.51 -39.59 -33.10
CA PRO A 36 5.61 -39.44 -31.63
C PRO A 36 5.99 -40.77 -30.93
N ARG A 37 6.23 -40.75 -29.60
CA ARG A 37 5.65 -41.73 -28.65
C ARG A 37 5.79 -41.35 -27.18
N THR A 38 4.92 -41.95 -26.35
CA THR A 38 4.75 -41.71 -24.92
C THR A 38 5.36 -42.84 -24.07
N ALA A 39 5.80 -42.51 -22.86
CA ALA A 39 5.95 -43.46 -21.76
C ALA A 39 5.75 -42.71 -20.42
N GLU A 40 4.87 -43.24 -19.56
CA GLU A 40 4.72 -42.75 -18.18
C GLU A 40 5.71 -43.45 -17.25
N THR A 41 6.26 -42.76 -16.25
CA THR A 41 6.00 -43.01 -14.81
C THR A 41 6.96 -42.22 -13.92
N GLY A 42 6.45 -41.61 -12.85
CA GLY A 42 7.25 -40.75 -11.95
C GLY A 42 6.48 -40.26 -10.73
N LYS A 43 5.86 -41.18 -9.98
CA LYS A 43 4.93 -40.83 -8.89
C LYS A 43 5.63 -40.26 -7.64
N SER A 44 5.52 -38.95 -7.47
CA SER A 44 5.24 -38.28 -6.18
C SER A 44 6.15 -38.58 -4.97
N THR A 45 7.31 -37.91 -4.88
CA THR A 45 8.00 -37.62 -3.60
C THR A 45 8.13 -36.12 -3.29
N ALA A 46 8.06 -35.25 -4.30
CA ALA A 46 8.18 -33.79 -4.12
C ALA A 46 7.12 -33.16 -3.19
N ALA A 47 5.93 -33.76 -3.09
CA ALA A 47 4.84 -33.28 -2.23
C ALA A 47 5.13 -33.46 -0.72
N GLY A 48 5.94 -34.46 -0.34
CA GLY A 48 6.37 -34.66 1.05
C GLY A 48 7.44 -33.64 1.46
N ILE A 49 8.47 -33.49 0.63
CA ILE A 49 9.61 -32.59 0.88
C ILE A 49 9.15 -31.14 1.09
N ARG A 50 8.22 -30.64 0.25
CA ARG A 50 7.66 -29.29 0.42
C ARG A 50 6.96 -29.09 1.77
N LYS A 51 6.21 -30.08 2.27
CA LYS A 51 5.55 -29.98 3.59
C LYS A 51 6.56 -29.93 4.73
N VAL A 52 7.59 -30.79 4.70
CA VAL A 52 8.66 -30.78 5.72
C VAL A 52 9.40 -29.44 5.74
N PHE A 53 9.71 -28.87 4.57
CA PHE A 53 10.36 -27.56 4.47
C PHE A 53 9.55 -26.44 5.15
N PHE A 54 8.23 -26.38 4.94
CA PHE A 54 7.38 -25.39 5.62
C PHE A 54 7.35 -25.56 7.14
N TYR A 55 7.31 -26.79 7.66
CA TYR A 55 7.37 -27.02 9.11
C TYR A 55 8.73 -26.66 9.72
N VAL A 56 9.84 -26.95 9.04
CA VAL A 56 11.18 -26.54 9.50
C VAL A 56 11.32 -25.01 9.50
N LEU A 57 10.86 -24.33 8.45
CA LEU A 57 10.92 -22.86 8.38
C LEU A 57 10.09 -22.20 9.50
N ALA A 58 8.88 -22.71 9.76
CA ALA A 58 8.03 -22.24 10.85
C ALA A 58 8.63 -22.53 12.23
N ALA A 59 9.30 -23.68 12.43
CA ALA A 59 9.97 -24.02 13.68
C ALA A 59 11.18 -23.11 13.95
N VAL A 60 11.95 -22.77 12.91
CA VAL A 60 13.09 -21.82 13.01
C VAL A 60 12.59 -20.40 13.34
N GLU A 61 11.50 -19.94 12.72
CA GLU A 61 10.92 -18.63 13.03
C GLU A 61 10.31 -18.58 14.44
N PHE A 62 9.65 -19.66 14.89
CA PHE A 62 9.17 -19.81 16.26
C PHE A 62 10.33 -19.74 17.28
N ALA A 63 11.42 -20.48 17.04
CA ALA A 63 12.59 -20.51 17.90
C ALA A 63 13.34 -19.17 17.98
N MET A 64 13.36 -18.37 16.90
CA MET A 64 14.08 -17.09 16.87
C MET A 64 13.24 -15.86 17.24
N ARG A 65 11.90 -15.93 17.26
CA ARG A 65 11.04 -14.75 17.52
C ARG A 65 9.98 -14.90 18.62
N GLY A 66 9.69 -16.10 19.10
CA GLY A 66 8.91 -16.34 20.33
C GLY A 66 7.45 -15.83 20.38
N ASN A 67 6.93 -15.20 19.32
CA ASN A 67 5.60 -14.59 19.28
C ASN A 67 4.84 -15.00 18.00
N LEU A 68 3.93 -15.96 18.13
CA LEU A 68 3.22 -16.62 17.03
C LEU A 68 1.98 -15.83 16.50
N LEU A 69 2.04 -14.50 16.50
CA LEU A 69 0.85 -13.65 16.38
C LEU A 69 0.27 -13.57 14.94
N TRP A 70 1.10 -13.81 13.93
CA TRP A 70 0.73 -13.64 12.51
C TRP A 70 0.41 -14.94 11.77
N THR A 71 0.90 -16.09 12.25
CA THR A 71 0.73 -17.39 11.56
C THR A 71 -0.74 -17.81 11.39
N PRO A 72 -1.64 -17.62 12.37
CA PRO A 72 -3.07 -17.88 12.18
C PRO A 72 -3.70 -16.94 11.15
N VAL A 73 -3.33 -15.65 11.18
CA VAL A 73 -3.85 -14.62 10.25
C VAL A 73 -3.44 -14.93 8.81
N ALA A 74 -2.18 -15.31 8.60
CA ALA A 74 -1.65 -15.69 7.28
C ALA A 74 -2.36 -16.94 6.71
N MET A 75 -2.67 -17.95 7.55
CA MET A 75 -3.44 -19.11 7.10
C MET A 75 -4.90 -18.75 6.76
N ILE A 76 -5.56 -17.91 7.58
CA ILE A 76 -6.94 -17.48 7.33
C ILE A 76 -7.03 -16.65 6.04
N LEU A 77 -6.14 -15.68 5.82
CA LEU A 77 -6.07 -14.92 4.56
C LEU A 77 -5.81 -15.84 3.37
N SER A 78 -4.84 -16.76 3.47
CA SER A 78 -4.52 -17.69 2.37
C SER A 78 -5.71 -18.56 1.99
N PHE A 79 -6.46 -19.05 2.98
CA PHE A 79 -7.65 -19.88 2.75
C PHE A 79 -8.83 -19.08 2.20
N ALA A 80 -9.04 -17.84 2.69
CA ALA A 80 -10.07 -16.94 2.18
C ALA A 80 -9.80 -16.55 0.71
N VAL A 81 -8.58 -16.11 0.39
CA VAL A 81 -8.17 -15.77 -0.98
C VAL A 81 -8.28 -17.00 -1.90
N SER A 82 -7.88 -18.19 -1.44
CA SER A 82 -8.04 -19.45 -2.17
C SER A 82 -9.50 -19.86 -2.42
N LYS A 83 -10.46 -19.32 -1.66
CA LYS A 83 -11.89 -19.67 -1.77
C LYS A 83 -12.73 -18.62 -2.49
N LEU A 84 -12.40 -17.33 -2.37
CA LEU A 84 -13.12 -16.24 -3.02
C LEU A 84 -12.68 -15.98 -4.47
N PHE A 85 -11.48 -16.40 -4.88
CA PHE A 85 -10.94 -16.15 -6.22
C PHE A 85 -10.72 -17.43 -7.05
N PRO A 86 -11.78 -18.09 -7.54
CA PRO A 86 -11.68 -19.27 -8.39
C PRO A 86 -11.11 -18.91 -9.78
N LYS A 87 -9.78 -19.02 -9.92
CA LYS A 87 -8.99 -18.75 -11.14
C LYS A 87 -9.12 -17.31 -11.67
N PHE A 88 -8.18 -16.45 -11.25
CA PHE A 88 -7.84 -15.26 -12.02
C PHE A 88 -7.40 -15.69 -13.44
N ASN A 89 -8.25 -15.47 -14.44
CA ASN A 89 -7.78 -15.36 -15.82
C ASN A 89 -6.90 -14.09 -15.89
N PRO A 90 -5.67 -14.17 -16.42
CA PRO A 90 -4.86 -12.98 -16.61
C PRO A 90 -5.54 -12.05 -17.61
N VAL A 91 -5.95 -10.87 -17.15
CA VAL A 91 -6.55 -9.84 -18.00
C VAL A 91 -5.52 -9.42 -19.05
N ARG A 92 -5.81 -9.65 -20.33
CA ARG A 92 -5.00 -9.08 -21.41
C ARG A 92 -5.07 -7.55 -21.29
N PRO A 93 -3.94 -6.83 -21.20
CA PRO A 93 -3.95 -5.38 -21.05
C PRO A 93 -4.62 -4.73 -22.26
N ALA A 94 -5.72 -4.02 -22.02
CA ALA A 94 -6.46 -3.32 -23.05
C ALA A 94 -5.84 -1.94 -23.29
N LYS A 95 -5.19 -1.79 -24.45
CA LYS A 95 -4.36 -0.63 -24.88
C LYS A 95 -2.98 -0.60 -24.20
N ALA A 96 -2.01 -0.02 -24.92
CA ALA A 96 -0.66 0.15 -24.42
C ALA A 96 -0.60 1.29 -23.37
N PRO A 97 0.18 1.13 -22.30
CA PRO A 97 0.32 2.16 -21.27
C PRO A 97 0.96 3.42 -21.84
N LYS A 98 0.45 4.59 -21.45
CA LYS A 98 0.96 5.88 -21.87
C LYS A 98 2.31 6.13 -21.19
N ARG A 99 3.40 6.27 -21.97
CA ARG A 99 4.75 6.57 -21.44
C ARG A 99 4.76 7.94 -20.75
N VAL A 100 4.56 7.94 -19.43
CA VAL A 100 4.76 9.08 -18.55
C VAL A 100 6.14 8.94 -17.92
N GLU A 101 7.08 9.82 -18.26
CA GLU A 101 8.46 9.80 -17.74
C GLU A 101 8.51 10.37 -16.31
N ALA A 102 8.06 9.57 -15.35
CA ALA A 102 8.11 9.90 -13.94
C ALA A 102 9.55 9.74 -13.42
N LYS A 103 10.35 10.82 -13.47
CA LYS A 103 11.71 10.85 -12.93
C LYS A 103 11.75 10.69 -11.42
N HIS A 104 11.77 9.44 -10.96
CA HIS A 104 11.91 9.10 -9.55
C HIS A 104 13.39 9.01 -9.16
N SER A 105 13.81 9.92 -8.26
CA SER A 105 15.09 9.84 -7.56
C SER A 105 14.92 9.00 -6.29
N PHE A 106 15.49 7.79 -6.27
CA PHE A 106 15.67 7.05 -5.02
C PHE A 106 16.89 7.58 -4.23
N GLY A 107 17.09 7.10 -2.99
CA GLY A 107 18.01 7.72 -2.04
C GLY A 107 19.51 7.60 -2.37
N SER A 108 20.26 8.66 -2.04
CA SER A 108 21.74 8.80 -2.07
C SER A 108 22.47 8.59 -3.40
N GLU A 109 22.19 7.54 -4.16
CA GLU A 109 22.67 7.37 -5.52
C GLU A 109 21.62 7.93 -6.49
N GLY A 110 21.95 9.00 -7.21
CA GLY A 110 21.03 9.76 -8.08
C GLY A 110 20.57 9.04 -9.36
N ARG A 111 20.34 7.73 -9.29
CA ARG A 111 19.92 6.89 -10.41
C ARG A 111 18.44 7.13 -10.70
N VAL A 112 18.16 8.01 -11.65
CA VAL A 112 16.83 8.16 -12.25
C VAL A 112 16.48 6.83 -12.92
N VAL A 113 15.43 6.16 -12.43
CA VAL A 113 14.86 4.96 -13.05
C VAL A 113 13.66 5.40 -13.88
N ASP A 114 13.68 5.10 -15.18
CA ASP A 114 12.53 5.29 -16.06
C ASP A 114 11.46 4.23 -15.73
N LEU A 115 10.57 4.60 -14.80
CA LEU A 115 9.40 3.81 -14.43
C LEU A 115 8.24 4.12 -15.37
N MET A 116 7.55 3.09 -15.85
CA MET A 116 6.25 3.27 -16.50
C MET A 116 5.16 3.31 -15.43
N ALA A 117 4.31 4.34 -15.51
CA ALA A 117 3.13 4.47 -14.66
C ALA A 117 1.90 3.85 -15.35
N THR A 118 0.98 3.29 -14.57
CA THR A 118 -0.40 3.08 -15.02
C THR A 118 -1.14 4.42 -15.13
N ASP A 119 -2.32 4.42 -15.75
CA ASP A 119 -3.31 5.45 -15.46
C ASP A 119 -3.71 5.40 -13.96
N SER A 120 -4.27 6.49 -13.44
CA SER A 120 -4.65 6.58 -12.02
C SER A 120 -6.07 6.06 -11.81
N GLU A 121 -6.24 5.12 -10.89
CA GLU A 121 -7.51 4.45 -10.59
C GLU A 121 -8.00 4.79 -9.18
N SER A 122 -9.31 4.99 -9.01
CA SER A 122 -9.92 5.08 -7.68
C SER A 122 -10.60 3.75 -7.32
N PRO A 123 -9.97 2.89 -6.49
CA PRO A 123 -10.45 1.54 -6.21
C PRO A 123 -11.68 1.55 -5.31
N VAL A 124 -12.86 1.42 -5.90
CA VAL A 124 -14.16 1.34 -5.20
C VAL A 124 -14.20 0.24 -4.12
N TRP A 125 -13.37 -0.80 -4.24
CA TRP A 125 -13.24 -1.86 -3.24
C TRP A 125 -12.48 -1.44 -1.98
N MET A 126 -11.60 -0.44 -2.04
CA MET A 126 -10.69 -0.09 -0.94
C MET A 126 -11.43 0.49 0.28
N PRO A 127 -12.38 1.44 0.13
CA PRO A 127 -13.20 1.89 1.26
C PRO A 127 -13.97 0.73 1.92
N VAL A 128 -14.63 -0.11 1.13
CA VAL A 128 -15.40 -1.27 1.63
C VAL A 128 -14.51 -2.27 2.38
N PHE A 129 -13.30 -2.52 1.89
CA PHE A 129 -12.30 -3.32 2.60
C PHE A 129 -11.90 -2.67 3.92
N LEU A 130 -11.59 -1.38 3.92
CA LEU A 130 -11.19 -0.65 5.12
C LEU A 130 -12.32 -0.60 6.14
N ASP A 131 -13.54 -0.21 5.79
CA ASP A 131 -14.71 -0.23 6.69
C ASP A 131 -14.92 -1.62 7.35
N THR A 132 -14.72 -2.70 6.59
CA THR A 132 -14.88 -4.08 7.08
C THR A 132 -13.78 -4.47 8.08
N TRP A 133 -12.53 -4.07 7.83
CA TRP A 133 -11.37 -4.54 8.60
C TRP A 133 -10.80 -3.52 9.59
N TRP A 134 -11.25 -2.26 9.56
CA TRP A 134 -10.76 -1.19 10.42
C TRP A 134 -10.84 -1.51 11.92
N PRO A 135 -11.91 -2.12 12.46
CA PRO A 135 -11.98 -2.51 13.87
C PRO A 135 -10.93 -3.55 14.31
N VAL A 136 -10.25 -4.21 13.36
CA VAL A 136 -9.11 -5.10 13.61
C VAL A 136 -7.80 -4.33 13.44
N ILE A 137 -7.68 -3.54 12.37
CA ILE A 137 -6.49 -2.71 12.06
C ILE A 137 -6.22 -1.70 13.18
N GLU A 138 -7.25 -0.96 13.62
CA GLU A 138 -7.25 -0.03 14.77
C GLU A 138 -6.55 -0.66 15.97
N ARG A 139 -7.04 -1.81 16.43
CA ARG A 139 -6.54 -2.51 17.63
C ARG A 139 -5.11 -2.99 17.50
N MET A 140 -4.66 -3.30 16.29
CA MET A 140 -3.28 -3.73 16.02
C MET A 140 -2.33 -2.54 15.95
N VAL A 141 -2.72 -1.46 15.27
CA VAL A 141 -1.94 -0.21 15.15
C VAL A 141 -1.84 0.48 16.51
N SER A 142 -2.96 0.69 17.21
CA SER A 142 -3.01 1.41 18.49
C SER A 142 -2.11 0.81 19.56
N ARG A 143 -1.94 -0.52 19.60
CA ARG A 143 -1.03 -1.21 20.52
C ARG A 143 0.45 -0.93 20.22
N ASN A 144 0.82 -0.94 18.94
CA ASN A 144 2.19 -0.70 18.51
C ASN A 144 2.59 0.78 18.65
N VAL A 145 1.67 1.69 18.33
CA VAL A 145 1.93 3.14 18.37
C VAL A 145 2.24 3.63 19.79
N ILE A 146 1.58 3.11 20.83
CA ILE A 146 1.90 3.47 22.22
C ILE A 146 3.37 3.17 22.56
N SER A 147 3.88 1.98 22.20
CA SER A 147 5.26 1.61 22.53
C SER A 147 6.29 2.40 21.71
N THR A 148 6.00 2.68 20.45
CA THR A 148 6.87 3.51 19.60
C THR A 148 6.89 4.97 20.05
N LEU A 149 5.72 5.55 20.40
CA LEU A 149 5.65 6.90 20.94
C LEU A 149 6.38 7.02 22.28
N GLN A 150 6.24 6.04 23.19
CA GLN A 150 6.97 6.06 24.46
C GLN A 150 8.48 6.04 24.23
N GLN A 151 9.00 5.18 23.34
CA GLN A 151 10.42 5.15 23.00
C GLN A 151 10.94 6.47 22.39
N ILE A 152 10.10 7.20 21.66
CA ILE A 152 10.42 8.53 21.14
C ILE A 152 10.44 9.56 22.29
N LEU A 153 9.45 9.54 23.19
CA LEU A 153 9.44 10.42 24.36
C LEU A 153 10.67 10.18 25.26
N ASP A 154 10.98 8.92 25.58
CA ASP A 154 12.11 8.53 26.42
C ASP A 154 13.48 8.95 25.84
N ARG A 155 13.55 9.21 24.52
CA ARG A 155 14.77 9.62 23.80
C ARG A 155 14.87 11.13 23.58
N GLU A 156 13.76 11.80 23.23
CA GLU A 156 13.74 13.21 22.81
C GLU A 156 13.38 14.17 23.95
N VAL A 157 12.77 13.69 25.04
CA VAL A 157 12.36 14.55 26.16
C VAL A 157 13.55 14.80 27.11
N PRO A 158 13.82 16.06 27.51
CA PRO A 158 14.89 16.35 28.48
C PRO A 158 14.68 15.61 29.82
N PRO A 159 15.71 14.98 30.41
CA PRO A 159 15.56 14.10 31.60
C PRO A 159 14.90 14.70 32.85
N ALA A 160 14.78 16.03 32.92
CA ALA A 160 14.06 16.73 33.98
C ALA A 160 12.53 16.65 33.85
N ILE A 161 12.01 16.25 32.68
CA ILE A 161 10.59 16.09 32.38
C ILE A 161 10.31 14.60 32.16
N SER A 162 9.35 14.04 32.89
CA SER A 162 8.88 12.68 32.69
C SER A 162 7.54 12.73 31.96
N LEU A 163 7.47 12.12 30.76
CA LEU A 163 6.24 11.99 29.97
C LEU A 163 5.89 10.51 29.74
N GLN A 164 4.60 10.19 29.80
CA GLN A 164 4.06 8.86 29.55
C GLN A 164 2.87 8.94 28.59
N VAL A 165 2.81 8.03 27.62
CA VAL A 165 1.62 7.83 26.77
C VAL A 165 0.58 7.03 27.57
N ASN A 166 -0.45 7.70 28.08
CA ASN A 166 -1.51 7.06 28.88
C ASN A 166 -2.53 6.34 27.99
N GLN A 167 -2.87 6.94 26.85
CA GLN A 167 -3.89 6.43 25.94
C GLN A 167 -3.57 6.88 24.51
N PHE A 168 -3.76 5.95 23.58
CA PHE A 168 -3.84 6.22 22.15
C PHE A 168 -5.08 5.51 21.62
N TYR A 169 -5.81 6.18 20.72
CA TYR A 169 -6.96 5.63 20.04
C TYR A 169 -7.00 6.22 18.62
N LEU A 170 -6.96 5.36 17.60
CA LEU A 170 -6.81 5.76 16.19
C LEU A 170 -8.09 6.33 15.57
N GLY A 171 -9.23 6.18 16.25
CA GLY A 171 -10.56 6.56 15.74
C GLY A 171 -11.29 5.43 15.00
N ARG A 172 -12.58 5.62 14.75
CA ARG A 172 -13.45 4.66 14.03
C ARG A 172 -13.47 4.86 12.53
N THR A 173 -13.15 6.07 12.06
CA THR A 173 -13.13 6.41 10.64
C THR A 173 -11.84 5.88 10.00
N PRO A 174 -11.91 4.99 9.00
CA PRO A 174 -10.71 4.58 8.26
C PRO A 174 -10.17 5.72 7.38
N PRO A 175 -8.88 5.66 6.99
CA PRO A 175 -8.33 6.56 5.98
C PRO A 175 -9.07 6.38 4.64
N GLN A 176 -9.34 7.49 3.96
CA GLN A 176 -9.80 7.46 2.57
C GLN A 176 -8.58 7.34 1.65
N CYS A 177 -8.65 6.42 0.68
CA CYS A 177 -7.58 6.09 -0.25
C CYS A 177 -8.07 6.25 -1.69
N THR A 178 -7.47 7.16 -2.46
CA THR A 178 -7.87 7.50 -3.83
C THR A 178 -6.67 7.59 -4.78
N ASN A 179 -6.92 7.76 -6.08
CA ASN A 179 -5.90 8.04 -7.10
C ASN A 179 -4.70 7.06 -7.08
N ILE A 180 -4.96 5.77 -6.92
CA ILE A 180 -3.90 4.75 -6.91
C ILE A 180 -3.21 4.72 -8.27
N GLN A 181 -1.88 4.74 -8.26
CA GLN A 181 -1.05 4.66 -9.45
C GLN A 181 0.06 3.65 -9.22
N ALA A 182 0.16 2.66 -10.11
CA ALA A 182 1.18 1.64 -10.06
C ALA A 182 2.35 2.01 -10.97
N TYR A 183 3.58 1.78 -10.50
CA TYR A 183 4.80 1.99 -11.27
C TYR A 183 5.60 0.70 -11.35
N TYR A 184 6.00 0.35 -12.56
CA TYR A 184 6.71 -0.88 -12.89
C TYR A 184 7.90 -0.59 -13.79
N ARG A 185 8.93 -1.44 -13.68
CA ARG A 185 10.15 -1.30 -14.45
C ARG A 185 9.97 -1.96 -15.83
N PRO A 186 10.24 -1.28 -16.96
CA PRO A 186 9.90 -1.78 -18.31
C PRO A 186 10.45 -3.17 -18.65
N ASN A 187 11.64 -3.50 -18.15
CA ASN A 187 12.37 -4.72 -18.54
C ASN A 187 12.15 -5.90 -17.58
N ASP A 188 11.92 -5.65 -16.29
CA ASP A 188 11.78 -6.70 -15.29
C ASP A 188 10.32 -7.14 -15.09
N GLY A 189 9.34 -6.33 -15.53
CA GLY A 189 7.91 -6.57 -15.30
C GLY A 189 7.47 -6.47 -13.83
N GLY A 190 8.41 -6.34 -12.90
CA GLY A 190 8.16 -6.12 -11.49
C GLY A 190 7.51 -4.75 -11.23
N MET A 191 6.42 -4.79 -10.49
CA MET A 191 5.89 -3.62 -9.80
C MET A 191 6.87 -3.25 -8.67
N GLU A 192 7.33 -2.00 -8.70
CA GLU A 192 8.40 -1.51 -7.81
C GLU A 192 7.85 -0.51 -6.80
N ILE A 193 6.85 0.29 -7.20
CA ILE A 193 6.25 1.35 -6.40
C ILE A 193 4.73 1.38 -6.63
N PHE A 194 3.96 1.51 -5.56
CA PHE A 194 2.58 2.03 -5.61
C PHE A 194 2.55 3.45 -5.03
N GLU A 195 1.73 4.33 -5.59
CA GLU A 195 1.32 5.58 -4.97
C GLU A 195 -0.19 5.62 -4.80
N LEU A 196 -0.66 6.33 -3.76
CA LEU A 196 -2.05 6.69 -3.59
C LEU A 196 -2.18 7.98 -2.78
N ASP A 197 -3.25 8.74 -3.02
CA ASP A 197 -3.61 9.86 -2.16
C ASP A 197 -4.35 9.32 -0.92
N VAL A 198 -3.90 9.72 0.26
CA VAL A 198 -4.47 9.32 1.55
C VAL A 198 -4.98 10.55 2.29
N VAL A 199 -6.22 10.46 2.78
CA VAL A 199 -6.86 11.48 3.62
C VAL A 199 -7.37 10.84 4.91
N ILE A 200 -7.06 11.45 6.05
CA ILE A 200 -7.48 11.04 7.39
C ILE A 200 -8.15 12.25 8.04
N ASP A 201 -9.48 12.32 8.03
CA ASP A 201 -10.27 13.23 8.88
C ASP A 201 -10.79 12.42 10.07
N SER A 202 -10.01 12.41 11.15
CA SER A 202 -10.32 11.66 12.37
C SER A 202 -10.45 12.59 13.57
N LYS A 203 -11.68 13.09 13.74
CA LYS A 203 -12.11 13.88 14.91
C LYS A 203 -12.21 13.04 16.19
N ASP A 204 -12.31 11.70 16.06
CA ASP A 204 -12.30 10.80 17.22
C ASP A 204 -10.92 10.20 17.54
N MET A 205 -9.94 10.29 16.63
CA MET A 205 -8.54 9.98 16.96
C MET A 205 -8.03 10.87 18.09
N SER A 206 -7.41 10.26 19.10
CA SER A 206 -6.87 10.98 20.25
C SER A 206 -5.63 10.34 20.87
N ILE A 207 -4.75 11.18 21.40
CA ILE A 207 -3.56 10.79 22.15
C ILE A 207 -3.53 11.57 23.46
N ILE A 208 -3.43 10.86 24.59
CA ILE A 208 -3.30 11.45 25.92
C ILE A 208 -1.91 11.12 26.45
N ILE A 209 -1.10 12.16 26.66
CA ILE A 209 0.22 12.07 27.27
C ILE A 209 0.14 12.80 28.61
N SER A 210 0.41 12.11 29.72
CA SER A 210 0.56 12.75 31.03
C SER A 210 2.02 12.80 31.46
N GLY A 211 2.33 13.60 32.46
CA GLY A 211 3.71 13.72 32.93
C GLY A 211 3.90 14.68 34.09
N LYS A 212 5.17 14.89 34.43
CA LYS A 212 5.61 15.86 35.44
C LYS A 212 6.81 16.65 34.94
N ALA A 213 6.84 17.94 35.26
CA ALA A 213 7.97 18.84 34.98
C ALA A 213 8.25 19.73 36.20
N PRO A 214 9.52 20.07 36.51
CA PRO A 214 9.90 20.48 37.87
C PRO A 214 9.31 21.81 38.34
N VAL A 215 9.04 22.71 37.39
CA VAL A 215 8.47 24.05 37.64
C VAL A 215 6.95 24.09 37.46
N VAL A 216 6.39 23.13 36.71
CA VAL A 216 5.01 23.17 36.21
C VAL A 216 4.09 22.24 37.02
N GLY A 217 4.65 21.27 37.75
CA GLY A 217 3.89 20.26 38.48
C GLY A 217 3.46 19.13 37.57
N SER A 218 2.18 18.76 37.61
CA SER A 218 1.64 17.68 36.76
C SER A 218 1.04 18.26 35.49
N LEU A 219 1.32 17.62 34.35
CA LEU A 219 0.87 18.06 33.03
C LEU A 219 0.09 16.95 32.32
N LYS A 220 -0.89 17.34 31.52
CA LYS A 220 -1.65 16.45 30.62
C LYS A 220 -1.81 17.13 29.26
N ILE A 221 -1.08 16.63 28.28
CA ILE A 221 -1.24 16.96 26.87
C ILE A 221 -2.35 16.05 26.33
N THR A 222 -3.27 16.61 25.56
CA THR A 222 -4.31 15.86 24.85
C THR A 222 -4.35 16.35 23.42
N MET A 223 -4.09 15.44 22.49
CA MET A 223 -4.09 15.67 21.05
C MET A 223 -5.34 15.05 20.46
N THR A 224 -6.03 15.79 19.59
CA THR A 224 -7.32 15.46 18.96
C THR A 224 -7.35 15.97 17.51
N ASP A 225 -8.48 15.81 16.81
CA ASP A 225 -8.75 16.50 15.54
C ASP A 225 -7.62 16.30 14.50
N PHE A 226 -7.25 15.04 14.29
CA PHE A 226 -6.19 14.67 13.36
C PHE A 226 -6.72 14.73 11.93
N ASP A 227 -6.17 15.69 11.18
CA ASP A 227 -6.51 16.01 9.80
C ASP A 227 -5.21 15.90 8.97
N VAL A 228 -5.09 14.81 8.21
CA VAL A 228 -3.86 14.43 7.49
C VAL A 228 -4.18 14.16 6.03
N ALA A 229 -3.54 14.88 5.11
CA ALA A 229 -3.72 14.67 3.67
C ALA A 229 -2.38 14.66 2.92
N GLY A 230 -2.13 13.63 2.12
CA GLY A 230 -0.92 13.56 1.31
C GLY A 230 -0.79 12.28 0.48
N ARG A 231 0.10 12.32 -0.51
CA ARG A 231 0.39 11.16 -1.35
C ARG A 231 1.33 10.20 -0.64
N VAL A 232 0.84 9.01 -0.31
CA VAL A 232 1.63 7.90 0.24
C VAL A 232 2.24 7.12 -0.92
N GLN A 233 3.46 6.66 -0.70
CA GLN A 233 4.26 5.86 -1.60
C GLN A 233 4.66 4.57 -0.87
N LEU A 234 4.46 3.43 -1.54
CA LEU A 234 4.79 2.10 -1.03
C LEU A 234 5.81 1.46 -1.97
N TRP A 235 7.00 1.18 -1.46
CA TRP A 235 8.03 0.44 -2.18
C TRP A 235 7.98 -1.01 -1.74
N THR A 236 7.73 -1.91 -2.68
CA THR A 236 7.78 -3.36 -2.43
C THR A 236 9.19 -3.88 -2.69
N LEU A 237 9.78 -4.58 -1.72
CA LEU A 237 11.07 -5.27 -1.86
C LEU A 237 10.84 -6.79 -1.76
N PRO A 238 10.57 -7.49 -2.88
CA PRO A 238 10.21 -8.91 -2.87
C PRO A 238 11.32 -9.83 -2.34
N SER A 239 12.59 -9.46 -2.51
CA SER A 239 13.74 -10.19 -1.97
C SER A 239 13.71 -10.22 -0.43
N GLU A 240 13.52 -9.05 0.18
CA GLU A 240 13.49 -8.87 1.64
C GLU A 240 12.12 -9.21 2.26
N ARG A 241 11.12 -9.49 1.42
CA ARG A 241 9.69 -9.66 1.79
C ARG A 241 9.14 -8.45 2.58
N MET A 242 9.65 -7.27 2.28
CA MET A 242 9.37 -6.03 3.00
C MET A 242 8.58 -5.05 2.13
N VAL A 243 7.75 -4.23 2.77
CA VAL A 243 7.13 -3.05 2.16
C VAL A 243 7.56 -1.84 2.96
N LEU A 244 8.23 -0.89 2.32
CA LEU A 244 8.48 0.43 2.90
C LEU A 244 7.28 1.33 2.57
N ILE A 245 6.87 2.15 3.53
CA ILE A 245 5.73 3.07 3.39
C ILE A 245 6.16 4.45 3.88
N GLY A 246 5.89 5.49 3.09
CA GLY A 246 6.18 6.88 3.45
C GLY A 246 5.37 7.85 2.60
N PHE A 247 5.39 9.14 2.93
CA PHE A 247 4.79 10.16 2.05
C PHE A 247 5.80 10.63 1.00
N LYS A 248 5.35 10.75 -0.25
CA LYS A 248 6.16 11.22 -1.41
C LYS A 248 6.60 12.68 -1.27
N THR A 249 5.80 13.47 -0.56
CA THR A 249 6.05 14.87 -0.19
C THR A 249 5.64 15.09 1.26
N ARG A 250 5.99 16.23 1.86
CA ARG A 250 5.50 16.55 3.22
C ARG A 250 3.96 16.59 3.20
N PRO A 251 3.25 15.75 3.99
CA PRO A 251 1.80 15.79 4.04
C PRO A 251 1.31 17.09 4.67
N GLN A 252 0.10 17.49 4.29
CA GLN A 252 -0.69 18.45 5.06
C GLN A 252 -1.06 17.75 6.37
N LEU A 253 -0.78 18.42 7.50
CA LEU A 253 -0.98 17.88 8.84
C LEU A 253 -1.51 18.99 9.75
N LYS A 254 -2.69 18.74 10.31
CA LYS A 254 -3.36 19.56 11.31
C LYS A 254 -3.77 18.66 12.47
N ILE A 255 -3.55 19.16 13.69
CA ILE A 255 -3.76 18.44 14.94
C ILE A 255 -4.31 19.46 15.94
N GLY A 256 -5.42 19.15 16.59
CA GLY A 256 -5.87 19.87 17.79
C GLY A 256 -5.01 19.48 18.99
N MET A 257 -4.52 20.46 19.76
CA MET A 257 -3.71 20.18 20.94
C MET A 257 -4.16 21.04 22.13
N GLN A 258 -4.42 20.38 23.26
CA GLN A 258 -4.80 20.98 24.52
C GLN A 258 -3.77 20.62 25.59
N LEU A 259 -3.15 21.63 26.21
CA LEU A 259 -2.23 21.47 27.33
C LEU A 259 -2.93 21.84 28.63
N ASN A 260 -3.16 20.85 29.49
CA ASN A 260 -3.70 21.04 30.83
C ASN A 260 -2.54 21.00 31.84
N VAL A 261 -2.43 22.03 32.67
CA VAL A 261 -1.40 22.16 33.71
C VAL A 261 -2.07 22.19 35.08
N ALA A 262 -1.78 21.18 35.90
CA ALA A 262 -2.14 21.15 37.31
C ALA A 262 -0.93 21.63 38.13
N ARG A 263 -0.90 22.93 38.44
CA ARG A 263 0.00 23.46 39.47
C ARG A 263 -0.29 22.73 40.77
N GLN A 264 0.73 22.20 41.42
CA GLN A 264 0.58 21.75 42.80
C GLN A 264 0.37 22.99 43.67
N THR A 265 -0.73 23.04 44.42
CA THR A 265 -0.81 23.89 45.61
C THR A 265 0.19 23.32 46.61
N VAL A 266 1.25 24.07 46.88
CA VAL A 266 2.12 23.80 48.02
C VAL A 266 1.39 24.35 49.22
N ASP A 267 0.63 23.49 49.89
CA ASP A 267 0.07 23.80 51.20
C ASP A 267 1.25 24.02 52.17
N ALA A 268 1.25 25.14 52.88
CA ALA A 268 2.41 25.73 53.56
C ALA A 268 2.28 25.74 55.08
#